data_AF-A0A933UNU6-F1
#
_entry.id   AF-A0A933UNU6-F1
#
_cell.length_a   1.000
_cell.length_b   1.000
_cell.length_c   1.000
_cell.angle_alpha   90.00
_cell.angle_beta   90.00
_cell.angle_gamma   90.00
#
_symmetry.space_group_name_H-M   'P 1'
#
loop_
_entity.id
_entity.type
_entity.pdbx_description
1 polymer ?
#
loop_
_entity_poly.entity_id
_entity_poly.type
_entity_poly.pdbx_seq_one_letter_code
_entity_poly.pdbx_strand_id
1 'polypeptide(L)'
;MNDTTPTTPGTPTSVTSPDPSAATPSTASPVAAVVEYRKAYAQLHSQAVDVLTRALTLPVPSADPSRGAGSRVLLDFADFLAGVLAAVAANAGSIDRLTAGRPGSWEAGLLDQLVSGTVGHDAGDLVHYRTAPVVVPLNVLELADTVPGFPNLDDTLDQALRGLIVTPDAADRLIDTEWDAIAAAETQVEADITTAHTTAYAAYADAFTAAVHATAARIPGLDVPVTVETVHDVSTSTALTGDSGRRITNPDPFAPNDDALASRLWEHAFAAVPTPIVPAVTVPAVPGTRQAATVQLAAAATTDDDAATTDDAADVVAPADGASGHRDEG
;
A
#
# COMPACT_ATOMS: atom_id res chain seq x y z
N MET A 1 -23.24 28.37 82.20
CA MET A 1 -22.40 29.31 81.43
C MET A 1 -21.14 28.56 81.05
N ASN A 2 -21.10 28.04 79.83
CA ASN A 2 -19.90 27.54 79.17
C ASN A 2 -20.11 27.73 77.67
N ASP A 3 -19.37 28.69 77.14
CA ASP A 3 -18.47 28.58 76.00
C ASP A 3 -18.90 27.75 74.77
N THR A 4 -19.02 28.42 73.62
CA THR A 4 -18.34 28.05 72.36
C THR A 4 -18.74 28.99 71.21
N THR A 5 -17.74 29.62 70.61
CA THR A 5 -17.78 30.31 69.32
C THR A 5 -17.83 29.28 68.17
N PRO A 6 -18.59 29.53 67.08
CA PRO A 6 -18.56 28.66 65.92
C PRO A 6 -17.47 29.10 64.93
N THR A 7 -16.51 28.20 64.72
CA THR A 7 -15.52 28.20 63.64
C THR A 7 -16.21 27.84 62.31
N THR A 8 -15.98 28.66 61.29
CA THR A 8 -16.40 28.41 59.89
C THR A 8 -15.64 27.21 59.30
N PRO A 9 -16.31 26.24 58.66
CA PRO A 9 -15.63 25.16 57.95
C PRO A 9 -15.12 25.62 56.58
N GLY A 10 -13.85 25.35 56.30
CA GLY A 10 -13.25 25.50 54.98
C GLY A 10 -13.88 24.56 53.95
N THR A 11 -14.05 25.07 52.75
CA THR A 11 -14.46 24.36 51.54
C THR A 11 -13.29 23.53 51.00
N PRO A 12 -13.37 22.20 50.91
CA PRO A 12 -12.55 21.45 49.98
C PRO A 12 -13.25 21.46 48.61
N THR A 13 -12.69 22.17 47.64
CA THR A 13 -12.99 21.98 46.22
C THR A 13 -12.56 20.58 45.81
N SER A 14 -13.52 19.68 45.69
CA SER A 14 -13.35 18.38 45.03
C SER A 14 -13.03 18.62 43.55
N VAL A 15 -11.83 18.26 43.14
CA VAL A 15 -11.47 18.08 41.74
C VAL A 15 -12.19 16.83 41.25
N THR A 16 -13.27 17.01 40.50
CA THR A 16 -13.89 15.95 39.69
C THR A 16 -12.99 15.72 38.48
N SER A 17 -12.13 14.72 38.56
CA SER A 17 -11.47 14.17 37.37
C SER A 17 -12.54 13.62 36.42
N PRO A 18 -12.56 14.00 35.13
CA PRO A 18 -13.36 13.31 34.14
C PRO A 18 -12.76 11.92 33.93
N ASP A 19 -13.58 10.90 34.17
CA ASP A 19 -13.34 9.50 33.85
C ASP A 19 -13.11 9.38 32.33
N PRO A 20 -11.90 9.02 31.84
CA PRO A 20 -11.70 8.67 30.46
C PRO A 20 -12.17 7.23 30.27
N SER A 21 -13.49 7.02 30.35
CA SER A 21 -14.12 5.83 29.79
C SER A 21 -14.12 5.97 28.26
N ALA A 22 -12.91 5.97 27.69
CA ALA A 22 -12.70 5.61 26.32
C ALA A 22 -13.19 4.16 26.21
N ALA A 23 -14.32 4.00 25.53
CA ALA A 23 -14.80 2.70 25.10
C ALA A 23 -13.65 2.01 24.37
N THR A 24 -12.98 1.07 25.05
CA THR A 24 -12.09 0.12 24.40
C THR A 24 -12.92 -0.58 23.32
N PRO A 25 -12.44 -0.66 22.08
CA PRO A 25 -13.12 -1.46 21.07
C PRO A 25 -13.23 -2.87 21.64
N SER A 26 -14.46 -3.32 21.86
CA SER A 26 -14.74 -4.64 22.40
C SER A 26 -14.17 -5.67 21.44
N THR A 27 -13.02 -6.24 21.80
CA THR A 27 -12.46 -7.37 21.09
C THR A 27 -13.42 -8.54 21.30
N ALA A 28 -14.19 -8.84 20.26
CA ALA A 28 -15.12 -9.96 20.27
C ALA A 28 -14.37 -11.23 20.71
N SER A 29 -14.98 -12.00 21.63
CA SER A 29 -14.41 -13.27 22.09
C SER A 29 -14.06 -14.16 20.87
N PRO A 30 -12.91 -14.87 20.87
CA PRO A 30 -12.54 -15.78 19.78
C PRO A 30 -13.64 -16.80 19.44
N VAL A 31 -14.41 -17.22 20.44
CA VAL A 31 -15.57 -18.12 20.26
C VAL A 31 -16.70 -17.42 19.49
N ALA A 32 -16.99 -16.15 19.79
CA ALA A 32 -17.98 -15.36 19.07
C ALA A 32 -17.56 -15.17 17.60
N ALA A 33 -16.29 -14.87 17.34
CA ALA A 33 -15.75 -14.76 15.98
C ALA A 33 -15.91 -16.05 15.18
N VAL A 34 -15.61 -17.22 15.78
CA VAL A 34 -15.80 -18.53 15.13
C VAL A 34 -17.28 -18.82 14.85
N VAL A 35 -18.19 -18.45 15.76
CA VAL A 35 -19.63 -18.62 15.56
C VAL A 35 -20.13 -17.76 14.41
N GLU A 36 -19.74 -16.48 14.36
CA GLU A 36 -20.12 -15.58 13.27
C GLU A 36 -19.54 -16.03 11.92
N TYR A 37 -18.28 -16.47 11.89
CA TYR A 37 -17.69 -17.07 10.68
C TYR A 37 -18.50 -18.26 10.17
N ARG A 38 -18.90 -19.19 11.05
CA ARG A 38 -19.68 -20.38 10.66
C ARG A 38 -21.06 -20.01 10.11
N LYS A 39 -21.72 -19.00 10.70
CA LYS A 39 -22.99 -18.48 10.18
C LYS A 39 -22.82 -17.87 8.79
N ALA A 40 -21.81 -17.02 8.62
CA ALA A 40 -21.50 -16.39 7.34
C ALA A 40 -21.19 -17.43 6.26
N TYR A 41 -20.36 -18.43 6.59
CA TYR A 41 -20.04 -19.53 5.69
C TYR A 41 -21.29 -20.33 5.29
N ALA A 42 -22.12 -20.73 6.25
CA ALA A 42 -23.32 -21.51 5.98
C ALA A 42 -24.31 -20.76 5.08
N GLN A 43 -24.48 -19.45 5.30
CA GLN A 43 -25.31 -18.59 4.48
C GLN A 43 -24.75 -18.43 3.06
N LEU A 44 -23.45 -18.19 2.90
CA LEU A 44 -22.83 -18.06 1.58
C LEU A 44 -22.92 -19.37 0.80
N HIS A 45 -22.68 -20.50 1.49
CA HIS A 45 -22.78 -21.83 0.90
C HIS A 45 -24.20 -22.14 0.42
N SER A 46 -25.24 -21.84 1.21
CA SER A 46 -26.63 -22.08 0.79
C SER A 46 -27.01 -21.22 -0.42
N GLN A 47 -26.60 -19.94 -0.44
CA GLN A 47 -26.82 -19.05 -1.57
C GLN A 47 -26.14 -19.56 -2.85
N ALA A 48 -24.90 -20.05 -2.75
CA ALA A 48 -24.17 -20.62 -3.89
C ALA A 48 -24.88 -21.87 -4.44
N VAL A 49 -25.29 -22.80 -3.57
CA VAL A 49 -26.05 -24.00 -3.97
C VAL A 49 -27.35 -23.62 -4.68
N ASP A 50 -28.10 -22.65 -4.17
CA ASP A 50 -29.36 -22.19 -4.78
C ASP A 50 -29.15 -21.54 -6.15
N VAL A 51 -28.08 -20.75 -6.33
CA VAL A 51 -27.73 -20.14 -7.63
C VAL A 51 -27.35 -21.22 -8.65
N LEU A 52 -26.45 -22.13 -8.29
CA LEU A 52 -25.97 -23.18 -9.20
C LEU A 52 -27.07 -24.18 -9.57
N THR A 53 -27.96 -24.52 -8.62
CA THR A 53 -29.13 -25.37 -8.88
C THR A 53 -30.11 -24.70 -9.85
N ARG A 54 -30.32 -23.38 -9.72
CA ARG A 54 -31.14 -22.63 -10.68
C ARG A 54 -30.51 -22.60 -12.07
N ALA A 55 -29.19 -22.44 -12.17
CA ALA A 55 -28.49 -22.46 -13.46
C ALA A 55 -28.72 -23.78 -14.22
N LEU A 56 -28.67 -24.92 -13.52
CA LEU A 56 -28.96 -26.25 -14.10
C LEU A 56 -30.36 -26.40 -14.70
N THR A 57 -31.32 -25.61 -14.20
CA THR A 57 -32.72 -25.69 -14.63
C THR A 57 -33.13 -24.55 -15.56
N LEU A 58 -32.20 -23.65 -15.90
CA LEU A 58 -32.46 -22.50 -16.76
C LEU A 58 -32.64 -22.96 -18.21
N PRO A 59 -33.83 -22.77 -18.81
CA PRO A 59 -34.06 -23.19 -20.18
C PRO A 59 -33.56 -22.11 -21.15
N VAL A 60 -32.65 -22.48 -22.04
CA VAL A 60 -32.02 -21.61 -23.03
C VAL A 60 -32.67 -21.83 -24.40
N PRO A 61 -32.92 -20.77 -25.20
CA PRO A 61 -33.40 -20.94 -26.57
C PRO A 61 -32.43 -21.81 -27.39
N SER A 62 -32.96 -22.81 -28.09
CA SER A 62 -32.13 -23.59 -29.00
C SER A 62 -31.86 -22.81 -30.28
N ALA A 63 -30.58 -22.62 -30.63
CA ALA A 63 -30.18 -22.08 -31.92
C ALA A 63 -30.26 -23.11 -33.06
N ASP A 64 -30.58 -24.37 -32.75
CA ASP A 64 -30.67 -25.46 -33.72
C ASP A 64 -31.99 -25.37 -34.53
N PRO A 65 -31.93 -25.05 -35.83
CA PRO A 65 -33.14 -24.91 -36.65
C PRO A 65 -33.89 -26.23 -36.84
N SER A 66 -33.25 -27.38 -36.60
CA SER A 66 -33.88 -28.70 -36.74
C SER A 66 -34.83 -29.07 -35.61
N ARG A 67 -34.74 -28.39 -34.45
CA ARG A 67 -35.57 -28.65 -33.27
C ARG A 67 -36.91 -27.92 -33.27
N GLY A 68 -37.19 -27.13 -34.29
CA GLY A 68 -38.42 -26.34 -34.42
C GLY A 68 -38.36 -25.00 -33.67
N ALA A 69 -39.06 -23.99 -34.20
CA ALA A 69 -39.10 -22.66 -33.61
C ALA A 69 -39.66 -22.70 -32.18
N GLY A 70 -38.88 -22.22 -31.21
CA GLY A 70 -39.25 -22.18 -29.79
C GLY A 70 -38.78 -23.37 -28.94
N SER A 71 -38.02 -24.31 -29.52
CA SER A 71 -37.38 -25.38 -28.74
C SER A 71 -36.40 -24.83 -27.71
N ARG A 72 -36.40 -25.41 -26.50
CA ARG A 72 -35.52 -25.02 -25.40
C ARG A 72 -34.60 -26.17 -25.03
N VAL A 73 -33.34 -25.84 -24.77
CA VAL A 73 -32.32 -26.75 -24.28
C VAL A 73 -31.92 -26.36 -22.86
N LEU A 74 -31.31 -27.29 -22.14
CA LEU A 74 -30.65 -26.94 -20.89
C LEU A 74 -29.35 -26.21 -21.18
N LEU A 75 -28.97 -25.32 -20.27
CA LEU A 75 -27.68 -24.68 -20.23
C LEU A 75 -26.55 -25.73 -20.21
N ASP A 76 -25.47 -25.49 -20.96
CA ASP A 76 -24.22 -26.21 -20.74
C ASP A 76 -23.66 -25.77 -19.38
N PHE A 77 -23.92 -26.57 -18.35
CA PHE A 77 -23.53 -26.23 -16.99
C PHE A 77 -22.01 -26.23 -16.78
N ALA A 78 -21.28 -27.06 -17.54
CA ALA A 78 -19.82 -27.10 -17.42
C ALA A 78 -19.22 -25.80 -17.94
N ASP A 79 -19.63 -25.37 -19.14
CA ASP A 79 -19.22 -24.09 -19.73
C ASP A 79 -19.63 -22.91 -18.83
N PHE A 80 -20.86 -22.92 -18.33
CA PHE A 80 -21.33 -21.89 -17.39
C PHE A 80 -20.49 -21.82 -16.12
N LEU A 81 -20.24 -22.95 -15.45
CA LEU A 81 -19.48 -22.97 -14.20
C LEU A 81 -18.02 -22.54 -14.43
N ALA A 82 -17.42 -22.98 -15.54
CA ALA A 82 -16.09 -22.57 -15.94
C ALA A 82 -15.99 -21.06 -16.14
N GLY A 83 -16.96 -20.45 -16.85
CA GLY A 83 -17.05 -19.00 -17.03
C GLY A 83 -17.28 -18.23 -15.73
N VAL A 84 -18.09 -18.77 -14.80
CA VAL A 84 -18.26 -18.19 -13.46
C VAL A 84 -16.94 -18.20 -12.68
N LEU A 85 -16.21 -19.31 -12.68
CA LEU A 85 -14.92 -19.41 -11.98
C LEU A 85 -13.85 -18.51 -12.62
N ALA A 86 -13.85 -18.39 -13.95
CA ALA A 86 -13.03 -17.42 -14.67
C ALA A 86 -13.33 -15.98 -14.22
N ALA A 87 -14.60 -15.59 -14.11
CA ALA A 87 -14.98 -14.27 -13.62
C ALA A 87 -14.61 -14.05 -12.15
N VAL A 88 -14.73 -15.07 -11.30
CA VAL A 88 -14.28 -15.01 -9.90
C VAL A 88 -12.77 -14.84 -9.83
N ALA A 89 -11.99 -15.60 -10.59
CA ALA A 89 -10.53 -15.46 -10.67
C ALA A 89 -10.13 -14.07 -11.20
N ALA A 90 -10.80 -13.59 -12.24
CA ALA A 90 -10.57 -12.25 -12.80
C ALA A 90 -10.85 -11.15 -11.78
N ASN A 91 -11.93 -11.25 -11.00
CA ASN A 91 -12.26 -10.30 -9.94
C ASN A 91 -11.35 -10.43 -8.71
N ALA A 92 -10.89 -11.64 -8.42
CA ALA A 92 -9.90 -11.91 -7.39
C ALA A 92 -8.48 -11.50 -7.84
N GLY A 93 -8.28 -11.16 -9.12
CA GLY A 93 -7.03 -10.67 -9.68
C GLY A 93 -6.02 -11.74 -10.09
N SER A 94 -6.24 -13.01 -9.76
CA SER A 94 -5.44 -14.13 -10.26
C SER A 94 -6.15 -15.47 -10.04
N ILE A 95 -5.71 -16.51 -10.77
CA ILE A 95 -6.13 -17.90 -10.52
C ILE A 95 -5.59 -18.39 -9.16
N ASP A 96 -4.37 -17.98 -8.79
CA ASP A 96 -3.75 -18.34 -7.51
C ASP A 96 -4.60 -17.88 -6.31
N ARG A 97 -5.22 -16.70 -6.39
CA ARG A 97 -6.13 -16.20 -5.34
C ARG A 97 -7.34 -17.10 -5.13
N LEU A 98 -7.81 -17.82 -6.16
CA LEU A 98 -8.91 -18.78 -6.02
C LEU A 98 -8.54 -19.96 -5.11
N THR A 99 -7.25 -20.32 -5.08
CA THR A 99 -6.74 -21.50 -4.36
C THR A 99 -5.89 -21.18 -3.14
N ALA A 100 -5.69 -19.90 -2.82
CA ALA A 100 -4.83 -19.41 -1.73
C ALA A 100 -5.15 -19.99 -0.34
N GLY A 101 -6.39 -20.44 -0.10
CA GLY A 101 -6.76 -21.10 1.16
C GLY A 101 -6.13 -22.48 1.36
N ARG A 102 -5.77 -23.17 0.27
CA ARG A 102 -5.10 -24.48 0.29
C ARG A 102 -4.35 -24.76 -1.02
N PRO A 103 -3.26 -24.02 -1.29
CA PRO A 103 -2.47 -24.19 -2.51
C PRO A 103 -1.87 -25.60 -2.59
N GLY A 104 -1.74 -26.13 -3.80
CA GLY A 104 -1.17 -27.46 -4.06
C GLY A 104 -2.09 -28.65 -3.71
N SER A 105 -3.33 -28.39 -3.31
CA SER A 105 -4.32 -29.46 -3.15
C SER A 105 -4.76 -30.04 -4.50
N TRP A 106 -5.25 -31.28 -4.52
CA TRP A 106 -5.78 -31.88 -5.75
C TRP A 106 -7.01 -31.11 -6.25
N GLU A 107 -7.82 -30.56 -5.34
CA GLU A 107 -8.93 -29.68 -5.69
C GLU A 107 -8.44 -28.38 -6.34
N ALA A 108 -7.38 -27.76 -5.79
CA ALA A 108 -6.76 -26.60 -6.38
C ALA A 108 -6.23 -26.89 -7.79
N GLY A 109 -5.60 -28.04 -8.00
CA GLY A 109 -5.14 -28.46 -9.33
C GLY A 109 -6.28 -28.63 -10.35
N LEU A 110 -7.44 -29.13 -9.93
CA LEU A 110 -8.61 -29.22 -10.80
C LEU A 110 -9.21 -27.85 -11.13
N LEU A 111 -9.26 -26.94 -10.16
CA LEU A 111 -9.71 -25.57 -10.39
C LEU A 111 -8.78 -24.83 -11.33
N ASP A 112 -7.47 -24.96 -11.12
CA ASP A 112 -6.45 -24.39 -12.01
C ASP A 112 -6.63 -24.93 -13.43
N GLN A 113 -6.72 -26.25 -13.61
CA GLN A 113 -6.94 -26.86 -14.92
C GLN A 113 -8.24 -26.39 -15.59
N LEU A 114 -9.33 -26.29 -14.84
CA LEU A 114 -10.63 -25.86 -15.35
C LEU A 114 -10.59 -24.40 -15.80
N VAL A 115 -10.07 -23.50 -14.95
CA VAL A 115 -10.01 -22.07 -15.23
C VAL A 115 -9.01 -21.79 -16.35
N SER A 116 -7.79 -22.32 -16.26
CA SER A 116 -6.74 -22.15 -17.28
C SER A 116 -7.15 -22.75 -18.63
N GLY A 117 -7.92 -23.85 -18.64
CA GLY A 117 -8.51 -24.40 -19.87
C GLY A 117 -9.60 -23.52 -20.50
N THR A 118 -10.19 -22.60 -19.72
CA THR A 118 -11.27 -21.70 -20.15
C THR A 118 -10.75 -20.34 -20.58
N VAL A 119 -9.79 -19.80 -19.83
CA VAL A 119 -9.27 -18.44 -20.05
C VAL A 119 -7.96 -18.44 -20.81
N GLY A 120 -7.13 -19.47 -20.68
CA GLY A 120 -5.74 -19.46 -21.09
C GLY A 120 -4.80 -19.45 -19.88
N HIS A 121 -3.49 -19.44 -20.12
CA HIS A 121 -2.48 -19.49 -19.07
C HIS A 121 -1.89 -18.10 -18.72
N ASP A 122 -2.22 -17.06 -19.50
CA ASP A 122 -1.78 -15.70 -19.21
C ASP A 122 -2.83 -15.01 -18.32
N ALA A 123 -2.39 -14.37 -17.23
CA ALA A 123 -3.24 -13.52 -16.41
C ALA A 123 -3.92 -12.39 -17.20
N GLY A 124 -3.36 -12.00 -18.35
CA GLY A 124 -3.96 -11.04 -19.29
C GLY A 124 -5.28 -11.53 -19.90
N ASP A 125 -5.46 -12.83 -20.03
CA ASP A 125 -6.67 -13.41 -20.63
C ASP A 125 -7.89 -13.30 -19.71
N LEU A 126 -7.67 -13.15 -18.39
CA LEU A 126 -8.73 -12.95 -17.40
C LEU A 126 -9.50 -11.64 -17.60
N VAL A 127 -8.94 -10.67 -18.32
CA VAL A 127 -9.54 -9.34 -18.45
C VAL A 127 -10.96 -9.39 -19.00
N HIS A 128 -11.21 -10.30 -19.95
CA HIS A 128 -12.52 -10.47 -20.60
C HIS A 128 -13.62 -11.01 -19.68
N TYR A 129 -13.24 -11.62 -18.56
CA TYR A 129 -14.15 -12.20 -17.58
C TYR A 129 -14.39 -11.27 -16.39
N ARG A 130 -13.71 -10.13 -16.34
CA ARG A 130 -13.79 -9.24 -15.20
C ARG A 130 -15.16 -8.55 -15.14
N THR A 131 -15.75 -8.55 -13.95
CA THR A 131 -17.07 -7.94 -13.68
C THR A 131 -17.04 -6.95 -12.53
N ALA A 132 -16.00 -6.99 -11.69
CA ALA A 132 -15.74 -6.02 -10.64
C ALA A 132 -14.74 -4.94 -11.12
N PRO A 133 -14.83 -3.71 -10.61
CA PRO A 133 -13.84 -2.66 -10.89
C PRO A 133 -12.40 -3.09 -10.63
N VAL A 134 -11.46 -2.49 -11.34
CA VAL A 134 -10.02 -2.61 -11.06
C VAL A 134 -9.61 -1.45 -10.18
N VAL A 135 -9.05 -1.74 -9.01
CA VAL A 135 -8.54 -0.73 -8.09
C VAL A 135 -7.02 -0.82 -8.10
N VAL A 136 -6.36 0.26 -8.50
CA VAL A 136 -4.89 0.38 -8.52
C VAL A 136 -4.45 1.20 -7.30
N PRO A 137 -3.76 0.61 -6.31
CA PRO A 137 -3.29 1.35 -5.14
C PRO A 137 -2.03 2.14 -5.47
N LEU A 138 -1.95 3.39 -5.04
CA LEU A 138 -0.74 4.22 -5.09
C LEU A 138 -0.48 4.83 -3.72
N ASN A 139 0.64 4.49 -3.10
CA ASN A 139 1.12 5.12 -1.89
C ASN A 139 2.42 5.87 -2.20
N VAL A 140 2.33 7.18 -2.40
CA VAL A 140 3.46 8.06 -2.73
C VAL A 140 4.41 8.19 -1.54
N LEU A 141 3.90 8.13 -0.31
CA LEU A 141 4.73 8.18 0.90
C LEU A 141 5.64 6.94 0.99
N GLU A 142 5.08 5.77 0.70
CA GLU A 142 5.87 4.53 0.62
C GLU A 142 6.91 4.58 -0.49
N LEU A 143 6.63 5.21 -1.64
CA LEU A 143 7.64 5.43 -2.68
C LEU A 143 8.76 6.34 -2.21
N ALA A 144 8.45 7.41 -1.49
CA ALA A 144 9.45 8.31 -0.92
C ALA A 144 10.39 7.62 0.08
N ASP A 145 9.92 6.57 0.76
CA ASP A 145 10.74 5.80 1.71
C ASP A 145 11.52 4.66 1.04
N THR A 146 11.02 4.11 -0.07
CA THR A 146 11.53 2.84 -0.63
C THR A 146 12.26 2.99 -1.97
N VAL A 147 11.98 4.05 -2.74
CA VAL A 147 12.56 4.25 -4.07
C VAL A 147 13.73 5.22 -4.00
N PRO A 148 14.96 4.79 -4.31
CA PRO A 148 16.12 5.66 -4.34
C PRO A 148 15.91 6.86 -5.29
N GLY A 149 16.21 8.06 -4.79
CA GLY A 149 16.08 9.30 -5.54
C GLY A 149 14.65 9.84 -5.64
N PHE A 150 13.64 9.16 -5.08
CA PHE A 150 12.34 9.78 -4.86
C PHE A 150 12.49 10.85 -3.76
N PRO A 151 11.94 12.07 -3.94
CA PRO A 151 12.06 13.11 -2.93
C PRO A 151 11.39 12.64 -1.64
N ASN A 152 12.09 12.78 -0.50
CA ASN A 152 11.60 12.40 0.82
C ASN A 152 11.47 13.64 1.72
N LEU A 153 10.36 13.75 2.44
CA LEU A 153 10.06 14.91 3.30
C LEU A 153 11.05 15.01 4.45
N ASP A 154 11.27 13.91 5.16
CA ASP A 154 12.10 13.88 6.37
C ASP A 154 13.56 14.21 6.03
N ASP A 155 14.10 13.63 4.95
CA ASP A 155 15.45 13.95 4.47
C ASP A 155 15.59 15.43 4.10
N THR A 156 14.55 16.01 3.50
CA THR A 156 14.54 17.42 3.13
C THR A 156 14.52 18.32 4.36
N LEU A 157 13.66 18.01 5.33
CA LEU A 157 13.57 18.74 6.59
C LEU A 157 14.90 18.67 7.34
N ASP A 158 15.48 17.48 7.49
CA ASP A 158 16.78 17.28 8.12
C ASP A 158 17.88 18.11 7.44
N GLN A 159 17.92 18.12 6.11
CA GLN A 159 18.90 18.92 5.38
C GLN A 159 18.71 20.43 5.57
N ALA A 160 17.46 20.91 5.54
CA ALA A 160 17.16 22.33 5.66
C ALA A 160 17.36 22.86 7.09
N LEU A 161 16.90 22.11 8.10
CA LEU A 161 17.00 22.49 9.50
C LEU A 161 18.45 22.45 10.00
N ARG A 162 19.35 21.66 9.38
CA ARG A 162 20.79 21.73 9.65
C ARG A 162 21.39 23.12 9.43
N GLY A 163 20.82 23.93 8.53
CA GLY A 163 21.24 25.31 8.30
C GLY A 163 20.88 26.26 9.46
N LEU A 164 19.82 25.94 10.21
CA LEU A 164 19.33 26.71 11.35
C LEU A 164 19.94 26.28 12.69
N ILE A 165 20.75 25.21 12.71
CA ILE A 165 21.47 24.80 13.91
C ILE A 165 22.34 25.94 14.44
N VAL A 166 22.05 26.37 15.66
CA VAL A 166 22.83 27.36 16.39
C VAL A 166 24.16 26.76 16.81
N THR A 167 25.25 27.48 16.55
CA THR A 167 26.58 27.05 17.01
C THR A 167 26.72 27.26 18.53
N PRO A 168 27.44 26.38 19.26
CA PRO A 168 27.65 26.56 20.70
C PRO A 168 28.17 27.94 21.07
N ASP A 169 29.14 28.47 20.30
CA ASP A 169 29.70 29.80 20.51
C ASP A 169 28.71 30.95 20.26
N ALA A 170 27.67 30.73 19.47
CA ALA A 170 26.62 31.72 19.23
C ALA A 170 25.52 31.65 20.30
N ALA A 171 25.22 30.47 20.82
CA ALA A 171 24.12 30.25 21.77
C ALA A 171 24.22 31.16 23.01
N ASP A 172 25.43 31.32 23.57
CA ASP A 172 25.68 32.18 24.74
C ASP A 172 25.57 33.69 24.45
N ARG A 173 25.47 34.08 23.17
CA ARG A 173 25.42 35.48 22.71
C ARG A 173 24.06 35.90 22.18
N LEU A 174 23.14 34.95 21.96
CA LEU A 174 21.82 35.23 21.43
C LEU A 174 20.91 35.83 22.51
N ILE A 175 20.11 36.82 22.11
CA ILE A 175 19.05 37.39 22.95
C ILE A 175 17.70 36.72 22.66
N ASP A 176 16.72 36.87 23.55
CA ASP A 176 15.38 36.26 23.43
C ASP A 176 14.73 36.50 22.05
N THR A 177 14.81 37.72 21.53
CA THR A 177 14.24 38.05 20.21
C THR A 177 14.95 37.34 19.05
N GLU A 178 16.22 36.98 19.20
CA GLU A 178 16.95 36.21 18.18
C GLU A 178 16.61 34.71 18.28
N TRP A 179 16.40 34.19 19.50
CA TRP A 179 15.84 32.84 19.69
C TRP A 179 14.43 32.71 19.11
N ASP A 180 13.56 33.70 19.33
CA ASP A 180 12.23 33.76 18.74
C ASP A 180 12.30 33.79 17.19
N ALA A 181 13.26 34.53 16.63
CA ALA A 181 13.47 34.59 15.19
C ALA A 181 13.94 33.25 14.60
N ILE A 182 14.75 32.48 15.32
CA ILE A 182 15.17 31.13 14.92
C ILE A 182 13.99 30.18 14.94
N ALA A 183 13.22 30.14 16.03
CA ALA A 183 12.04 29.28 16.15
C ALA A 183 10.97 29.60 15.08
N ALA A 184 10.78 30.90 14.77
CA ALA A 184 9.90 31.32 13.69
C ALA A 184 10.44 30.89 12.31
N ALA A 185 11.75 30.95 12.09
CA ALA A 185 12.38 30.48 10.86
C ALA A 185 12.26 28.96 10.68
N GLU A 186 12.45 28.17 11.75
CA GLU A 186 12.26 26.71 11.74
C GLU A 186 10.82 26.37 11.36
N THR A 187 9.83 26.96 12.05
CA THR A 187 8.41 26.74 11.77
C THR A 187 8.05 27.09 10.32
N GLN A 188 8.58 28.20 9.81
CA GLN A 188 8.32 28.64 8.43
C GLN A 188 8.95 27.69 7.41
N VAL A 189 10.19 27.25 7.63
CA VAL A 189 10.89 26.31 6.75
C VAL A 189 10.18 24.96 6.71
N GLU A 190 9.75 24.43 7.85
CA GLU A 190 8.95 23.22 7.93
C GLU A 190 7.66 23.35 7.13
N ALA A 191 6.88 24.42 7.36
CA ALA A 191 5.63 24.66 6.66
C ALA A 191 5.80 24.79 5.13
N ASP A 192 6.85 25.48 4.69
CA ASP A 192 7.14 25.67 3.27
C ASP A 192 7.55 24.36 2.60
N ILE A 193 8.40 23.55 3.26
CA ILE A 193 8.82 22.23 2.77
C ILE A 193 7.65 21.26 2.72
N THR A 194 6.84 21.18 3.79
CA THR A 194 5.64 20.34 3.83
C THR A 194 4.67 20.72 2.71
N THR A 195 4.46 22.01 2.47
CA THR A 195 3.59 22.50 1.38
C THR A 195 4.15 22.12 0.00
N ALA A 196 5.46 22.27 -0.20
CA ALA A 196 6.13 21.92 -1.45
C ALA A 196 6.01 20.42 -1.76
N HIS A 197 6.26 19.55 -0.77
CA HIS A 197 6.12 18.10 -0.89
C HIS A 197 4.68 17.67 -1.13
N THR A 198 3.71 18.20 -0.37
CA THR A 198 2.28 17.92 -0.57
C THR A 198 1.86 18.21 -2.01
N THR A 199 2.28 19.37 -2.54
CA THR A 199 1.98 19.79 -3.91
C THR A 199 2.62 18.86 -4.94
N ALA A 200 3.89 18.50 -4.74
CA ALA A 200 4.62 17.63 -5.66
C ALA A 200 4.07 16.19 -5.67
N TYR A 201 3.72 15.65 -4.51
CA TYR A 201 3.14 14.30 -4.39
C TYR A 201 1.73 14.24 -4.97
N ALA A 202 0.91 15.26 -4.77
CA ALA A 202 -0.40 15.36 -5.43
C ALA A 202 -0.27 15.39 -6.95
N ALA A 203 0.65 16.21 -7.47
CA ALA A 203 0.91 16.28 -8.91
C ALA A 203 1.42 14.95 -9.49
N TYR A 204 2.27 14.22 -8.74
CA TYR A 204 2.70 12.89 -9.13
C TYR A 204 1.53 11.89 -9.15
N ALA A 205 0.68 11.90 -8.12
CA ALA A 205 -0.49 11.03 -8.04
C ALA A 205 -1.48 11.28 -9.19
N ASP A 206 -1.70 12.54 -9.57
CA ASP A 206 -2.52 12.91 -10.73
C ASP A 206 -1.92 12.40 -12.04
N ALA A 207 -0.62 12.58 -12.25
CA ALA A 207 0.09 12.10 -13.44
C ALA A 207 0.08 10.57 -13.53
N PHE A 208 0.30 9.89 -12.40
CA PHE A 208 0.21 8.44 -12.29
C PHE A 208 -1.20 7.94 -12.63
N THR A 209 -2.22 8.57 -12.05
CA THR A 209 -3.62 8.24 -12.32
C THR A 209 -3.96 8.38 -13.79
N ALA A 210 -3.51 9.46 -14.43
CA ALA A 210 -3.67 9.65 -15.87
C ALA A 210 -2.95 8.56 -16.69
N ALA A 211 -1.76 8.15 -16.29
CA ALA A 211 -1.01 7.08 -16.96
C ALA A 211 -1.69 5.70 -16.81
N VAL A 212 -2.26 5.39 -15.65
CA VAL A 212 -3.09 4.19 -15.43
C VAL A 212 -4.28 4.19 -16.40
N HIS A 213 -5.07 5.27 -16.43
CA HIS A 213 -6.25 5.34 -17.30
C HIS A 213 -5.88 5.28 -18.79
N ALA A 214 -4.80 5.95 -19.21
CA ALA A 214 -4.32 5.90 -20.58
C ALA A 214 -3.92 4.48 -20.99
N THR A 215 -3.39 3.69 -20.05
CA THR A 215 -2.98 2.30 -20.28
C THR A 215 -4.18 1.36 -20.29
N ALA A 216 -5.08 1.48 -19.31
CA ALA A 216 -6.32 0.74 -19.26
C ALA A 216 -7.16 0.90 -20.53
N ALA A 217 -7.25 2.12 -21.07
CA ALA A 217 -7.99 2.40 -22.31
C ALA A 217 -7.44 1.68 -23.55
N ARG A 218 -6.22 1.15 -23.49
CA ARG A 218 -5.60 0.37 -24.57
C ARG A 218 -5.79 -1.14 -24.42
N ILE A 219 -6.37 -1.61 -23.31
CA ILE A 219 -6.55 -3.04 -23.05
C ILE A 219 -7.86 -3.49 -23.71
N PRO A 220 -7.81 -4.35 -24.75
CA PRO A 220 -9.02 -4.84 -25.39
C PRO A 220 -9.88 -5.66 -24.42
N GLY A 221 -11.18 -5.37 -24.36
CA GLY A 221 -12.14 -6.12 -23.56
C GLY A 221 -12.11 -5.85 -22.04
N LEU A 222 -11.40 -4.80 -21.61
CA LEU A 222 -11.55 -4.26 -20.26
C LEU A 222 -12.76 -3.31 -20.21
N ASP A 223 -13.92 -3.84 -19.88
CA ASP A 223 -15.19 -3.08 -19.88
C ASP A 223 -15.59 -2.54 -18.48
N VAL A 224 -14.84 -2.91 -17.44
CA VAL A 224 -15.10 -2.45 -16.06
C VAL A 224 -14.39 -1.13 -15.76
N PRO A 225 -14.90 -0.33 -14.80
CA PRO A 225 -14.21 0.86 -14.33
C PRO A 225 -12.83 0.52 -13.74
N VAL A 226 -11.84 1.34 -14.06
CA VAL A 226 -10.54 1.36 -13.40
C VAL A 226 -10.48 2.61 -12.52
N THR A 227 -10.08 2.47 -11.27
CA THR A 227 -9.91 3.58 -10.32
C THR A 227 -8.55 3.49 -9.65
N VAL A 228 -7.99 4.65 -9.28
CA VAL A 228 -6.73 4.72 -8.53
C VAL A 228 -7.03 5.20 -7.12
N GLU A 229 -6.61 4.43 -6.12
CA GLU A 229 -6.70 4.81 -4.71
C GLU A 229 -5.34 5.35 -4.27
N THR A 230 -5.27 6.64 -3.94
CA THR A 230 -3.98 7.32 -3.69
C THR A 230 -3.81 7.73 -2.24
N VAL A 231 -2.59 7.55 -1.71
CA VAL A 231 -2.10 8.20 -0.48
C VAL A 231 -0.90 9.06 -0.88
N HIS A 232 -1.04 10.37 -0.74
CA HIS A 232 -0.03 11.35 -1.15
C HIS A 232 0.06 12.57 -0.23
N ASP A 233 -0.86 12.68 0.74
CA ASP A 233 -0.88 13.76 1.70
C ASP A 233 0.09 13.45 2.85
N VAL A 234 1.15 14.24 2.98
CA VAL A 234 2.18 14.08 4.02
C VAL A 234 1.64 14.30 5.44
N SER A 235 0.48 14.96 5.59
CA SER A 235 -0.16 15.16 6.88
C SER A 235 -0.99 13.96 7.33
N THR A 236 -1.24 13.00 6.43
CA THR A 236 -1.84 11.72 6.82
C THR A 236 -0.81 10.91 7.58
N SER A 237 -1.05 10.72 8.89
CA SER A 237 -0.30 9.80 9.72
C SER A 237 -0.17 8.47 8.99
N THR A 238 1.06 7.95 8.86
CA THR A 238 1.41 6.66 8.24
C THR A 238 0.67 5.45 8.82
N ALA A 239 -0.10 5.66 9.89
CA ALA A 239 -1.14 4.77 10.37
C ALA A 239 -2.55 5.36 10.11
N LEU A 240 -3.35 4.65 9.27
CA LEU A 240 -4.81 4.80 9.06
C LEU A 240 -5.18 5.97 8.10
N THR A 241 -6.01 5.87 7.07
CA THR A 241 -6.96 4.86 6.60
C THR A 241 -7.52 5.41 5.29
N GLY A 242 -7.45 4.67 4.18
CA GLY A 242 -8.53 4.79 3.20
C GLY A 242 -9.85 4.41 3.88
N ASP A 243 -10.99 4.81 3.32
CA ASP A 243 -12.37 4.68 3.85
C ASP A 243 -12.81 3.23 4.24
N SER A 244 -11.88 2.28 4.25
CA SER A 244 -12.04 0.83 4.42
C SER A 244 -11.16 0.19 5.52
N GLY A 245 -10.40 0.95 6.33
CA GLY A 245 -9.62 0.34 7.42
C GLY A 245 -8.34 -0.41 6.98
N ARG A 246 -8.02 -0.40 5.68
CA ARG A 246 -6.89 -1.12 5.09
C ARG A 246 -5.76 -0.14 4.74
N ARG A 247 -4.52 -0.48 5.11
CA ARG A 247 -3.31 0.24 4.68
C ARG A 247 -3.21 0.09 3.16
N ILE A 248 -3.26 1.20 2.43
CA ILE A 248 -2.96 1.21 0.99
C ILE A 248 -1.45 1.04 0.88
N THR A 249 -1.02 -0.03 0.23
CA THR A 249 0.38 -0.33 -0.08
C THR A 249 0.53 -0.43 -1.57
N ASN A 250 1.67 -0.01 -2.10
CA ASN A 250 1.98 -0.26 -3.50
C ASN A 250 2.04 -1.78 -3.77
N PRO A 251 1.70 -2.23 -4.99
CA PRO A 251 1.81 -3.64 -5.33
C PRO A 251 3.25 -4.13 -5.19
N ASP A 252 3.42 -5.32 -4.65
CA ASP A 252 4.71 -6.00 -4.60
C ASP A 252 4.75 -7.01 -5.76
N PRO A 253 5.66 -6.85 -6.74
CA PRO A 253 5.76 -7.77 -7.88
C PRO A 253 6.10 -9.21 -7.46
N PHE A 254 6.60 -9.42 -6.24
CA PHE A 254 6.88 -10.73 -5.67
C PHE A 254 5.77 -11.25 -4.76
N ALA A 255 4.73 -10.46 -4.47
CA ALA A 255 3.59 -10.91 -3.69
C ALA A 255 2.63 -11.71 -4.59
N PRO A 256 2.46 -13.03 -4.37
CA PRO A 256 1.57 -13.87 -5.17
C PRO A 256 0.08 -13.51 -4.98
N ASN A 257 -0.19 -12.63 -4.02
CA ASN A 257 -1.52 -12.24 -3.61
C ASN A 257 -1.89 -10.85 -4.12
N ASP A 258 -1.27 -10.28 -5.14
CA ASP A 258 -1.74 -9.03 -5.75
C ASP A 258 -2.61 -9.27 -6.98
N ASP A 259 -3.43 -8.28 -7.32
CA ASP A 259 -4.27 -8.34 -8.51
C ASP A 259 -3.40 -8.09 -9.74
N ALA A 260 -3.19 -9.13 -10.55
CA ALA A 260 -2.20 -9.10 -11.64
C ALA A 260 -2.47 -7.97 -12.66
N LEU A 261 -3.75 -7.66 -12.93
CA LEU A 261 -4.08 -6.54 -13.82
C LEU A 261 -3.77 -5.20 -13.16
N ALA A 262 -4.10 -5.04 -11.88
CA ALA A 262 -3.77 -3.82 -11.14
C ALA A 262 -2.25 -3.62 -11.04
N SER A 263 -1.48 -4.67 -10.76
CA SER A 263 -0.01 -4.63 -10.72
C SER A 263 0.59 -4.25 -12.07
N ARG A 264 0.13 -4.84 -13.18
CA ARG A 264 0.60 -4.47 -14.53
C ARG A 264 0.30 -3.01 -14.87
N LEU A 265 -0.90 -2.52 -14.54
CA LEU A 265 -1.26 -1.11 -14.74
C LEU A 265 -0.38 -0.18 -13.88
N TRP A 266 -0.13 -0.59 -12.63
CA TRP A 266 0.71 0.14 -11.70
C TRP A 266 2.15 0.24 -12.21
N GLU A 267 2.77 -0.88 -12.58
CA GLU A 267 4.15 -0.94 -13.09
C GLU A 267 4.33 -0.06 -14.33
N HIS A 268 3.36 -0.12 -15.26
CA HIS A 268 3.43 0.67 -16.47
C HIS A 268 3.27 2.18 -16.19
N ALA A 269 2.40 2.55 -15.25
CA ALA A 269 2.25 3.94 -14.83
C ALA A 269 3.50 4.45 -14.09
N PHE A 270 4.05 3.65 -13.17
CA PHE A 270 5.27 3.96 -12.43
C PHE A 270 6.47 4.18 -13.36
N ALA A 271 6.63 3.32 -14.38
CA ALA A 271 7.69 3.46 -15.37
C ALA A 271 7.50 4.67 -16.31
N ALA A 272 6.26 5.09 -16.56
CA ALA A 272 5.93 6.18 -17.48
C ALA A 272 6.01 7.57 -16.83
N VAL A 273 5.80 7.67 -15.51
CA VAL A 273 5.70 8.94 -14.80
C VAL A 273 7.05 9.27 -14.17
N PRO A 274 7.68 10.40 -14.54
CA PRO A 274 8.96 10.78 -13.96
C PRO A 274 8.82 11.07 -12.46
N THR A 275 9.89 10.82 -11.71
CA THR A 275 10.01 11.21 -10.31
C THR A 275 9.67 12.70 -10.15
N PRO A 276 8.85 13.07 -9.15
CA PRO A 276 8.45 14.45 -8.98
C PRO A 276 9.64 15.32 -8.60
N ILE A 277 9.62 16.57 -9.07
CA ILE A 277 10.60 17.59 -8.68
C ILE A 277 9.93 18.48 -7.64
N VAL A 278 10.48 18.50 -6.43
CA VAL A 278 10.01 19.41 -5.38
C VAL A 278 10.72 20.76 -5.56
N PRO A 279 9.99 21.90 -5.54
CA PRO A 279 10.59 23.22 -5.64
C PRO A 279 11.51 23.55 -4.46
N ALA A 280 12.68 24.14 -4.73
CA ALA A 280 13.63 24.58 -3.70
C ALA A 280 13.00 25.56 -2.69
N VAL A 281 13.22 25.30 -1.40
CA VAL A 281 12.82 26.18 -0.31
C VAL A 281 14.02 26.99 0.16
N THR A 282 13.78 28.27 0.44
CA THR A 282 14.83 29.18 0.92
C THR A 282 14.86 29.18 2.43
N VAL A 283 16.00 28.81 3.01
CA VAL A 283 16.21 28.91 4.47
C VAL A 283 16.58 30.36 4.82
N PRO A 284 15.87 31.01 5.76
CA PRO A 284 16.17 32.39 6.14
C PRO A 284 17.57 32.52 6.73
N ALA A 285 18.24 33.64 6.47
CA ALA A 285 19.45 34.02 7.20
C ALA A 285 19.05 34.50 8.60
N VAL A 286 19.47 33.78 9.65
CA VAL A 286 19.21 34.16 11.05
C VAL A 286 20.54 34.27 11.80
N PRO A 287 20.74 35.26 12.71
CA PRO A 287 21.98 35.39 13.46
C PRO A 287 22.34 34.12 14.25
N GLY A 288 23.63 33.78 14.27
CA GLY A 288 24.14 32.66 15.07
C GLY A 288 23.96 31.25 14.47
N THR A 289 23.31 31.13 13.32
CA THR A 289 23.13 29.87 12.59
C THR A 289 24.23 29.62 11.56
N ARG A 290 24.36 28.37 11.08
CA ARG A 290 25.52 27.93 10.30
C ARG A 290 25.62 28.54 8.89
N GLN A 291 24.52 28.87 8.20
CA GLN A 291 24.44 29.80 7.05
C GLN A 291 23.03 29.81 6.44
N ALA A 292 22.70 30.88 5.69
CA ALA A 292 21.60 30.83 4.72
C ALA A 292 21.99 29.93 3.54
N ALA A 293 21.17 28.91 3.26
CA ALA A 293 21.34 28.02 2.13
C ALA A 293 20.04 27.90 1.35
N THR A 294 20.12 27.97 0.02
CA THR A 294 19.05 27.43 -0.83
C THR A 294 19.25 25.93 -0.86
N VAL A 295 18.35 25.18 -0.24
CA VAL A 295 18.39 23.71 -0.30
C VAL A 295 17.82 23.31 -1.64
N GLN A 296 18.71 22.94 -2.55
CA GLN A 296 18.34 22.41 -3.85
C GLN A 296 17.89 20.96 -3.62
N LEU A 297 16.61 20.66 -3.84
CA LEU A 297 16.05 19.31 -3.70
C LEU A 297 16.53 18.44 -4.85
N ALA A 298 17.78 18.00 -4.78
CA ALA A 298 18.26 16.95 -5.66
C ALA A 298 17.73 15.62 -5.12
N ALA A 299 17.15 14.80 -6.01
CA ALA A 299 17.07 13.36 -5.82
C ALA A 299 18.43 12.89 -5.28
N ALA A 300 18.46 12.36 -4.06
CA ALA A 300 19.70 12.02 -3.39
C ALA A 300 20.54 11.09 -4.28
N ALA A 301 21.61 11.63 -4.86
CA ALA A 301 22.67 10.82 -5.41
C ALA A 301 23.41 10.24 -4.20
N THR A 302 23.31 8.94 -4.02
CA THR A 302 24.06 8.17 -3.03
C THR A 302 25.55 8.35 -3.27
N THR A 303 26.20 9.28 -2.57
CA THR A 303 27.62 9.17 -2.29
C THR A 303 27.77 8.30 -1.06
N ASP A 304 27.97 7.02 -1.34
CA ASP A 304 28.48 6.01 -0.42
C ASP A 304 29.91 6.44 -0.04
N ASP A 305 30.06 7.08 1.12
CA ASP A 305 31.35 7.55 1.67
C ASP A 305 31.62 6.86 3.02
N ASP A 306 31.38 5.55 3.07
CA ASP A 306 31.80 4.66 4.17
C ASP A 306 32.76 3.58 3.62
N ALA A 307 33.89 4.03 3.09
CA ALA A 307 35.03 3.16 2.79
C ALA A 307 36.32 3.70 3.42
N ALA A 308 36.39 3.70 4.75
CA ALA A 308 37.66 3.74 5.47
C ALA A 308 37.51 3.13 6.86
N THR A 309 37.87 1.85 7.01
CA THR A 309 38.94 1.37 7.90
C THR A 309 38.87 -0.15 8.04
N THR A 310 39.78 -0.86 7.36
CA THR A 310 40.42 -2.06 7.92
C THR A 310 41.75 -2.25 7.19
N ASP A 311 42.81 -1.75 7.82
CA ASP A 311 44.17 -2.19 7.57
C ASP A 311 44.57 -3.19 8.67
N ASP A 312 45.39 -4.14 8.25
CA ASP A 312 46.25 -5.02 9.04
C ASP A 312 45.65 -6.23 9.80
N ALA A 313 45.77 -7.41 9.18
CA ALA A 313 46.69 -8.45 9.68
C ALA A 313 46.75 -9.61 8.69
N ALA A 314 47.89 -9.71 8.02
CA ALA A 314 48.32 -10.91 7.32
C ALA A 314 48.57 -12.05 8.32
N ASP A 315 48.08 -13.26 8.03
CA ASP A 315 48.87 -14.45 8.34
C ASP A 315 48.71 -15.54 7.27
N VAL A 316 49.87 -16.15 7.05
CA VAL A 316 50.33 -17.11 6.06
C VAL A 316 49.65 -18.47 6.25
N VAL A 317 49.24 -19.16 5.17
CA VAL A 317 49.63 -20.56 4.84
C VAL A 317 49.30 -20.86 3.37
N ALA A 318 50.31 -21.30 2.63
CA ALA A 318 50.31 -21.72 1.23
C ALA A 318 49.70 -23.12 1.00
N PRO A 319 49.35 -23.48 -0.26
CA PRO A 319 48.60 -24.70 -0.57
C PRO A 319 49.53 -25.91 -0.75
N ALA A 320 49.01 -27.11 -0.48
CA ALA A 320 49.63 -28.36 -0.85
C ALA A 320 48.78 -29.10 -1.89
N ASP A 321 49.45 -29.41 -3.00
CA ASP A 321 49.07 -30.31 -4.09
C ASP A 321 48.53 -31.66 -3.64
N GLY A 322 47.66 -32.27 -4.47
CA GLY A 322 47.27 -33.67 -4.25
C GLY A 322 46.23 -34.28 -5.20
N ALA A 323 46.51 -34.26 -6.50
CA ALA A 323 46.23 -35.31 -7.50
C ALA A 323 45.01 -36.27 -7.38
N SER A 324 44.26 -36.31 -8.49
CA SER A 324 43.87 -37.51 -9.26
C SER A 324 42.89 -38.54 -8.68
N GLY A 325 41.76 -38.73 -9.36
CA GLY A 325 40.84 -39.85 -9.12
C GLY A 325 39.70 -39.96 -10.13
N HIS A 326 40.03 -40.44 -11.32
CA HIS A 326 39.16 -40.83 -12.43
C HIS A 326 38.27 -42.06 -12.12
N ARG A 327 37.01 -42.07 -12.62
CA ARG A 327 36.08 -43.19 -12.96
C ARG A 327 34.67 -42.61 -12.89
N ASP A 328 33.86 -42.46 -13.93
CA ASP A 328 33.46 -43.31 -15.06
C ASP A 328 32.77 -44.65 -14.68
N GLU A 329 31.60 -44.81 -15.31
CA GLU A 329 30.69 -45.95 -15.44
C GLU A 329 29.75 -46.35 -14.28
N GLY A 330 28.44 -46.32 -14.57
CA GLY A 330 27.35 -46.89 -13.79
C GLY A 330 25.99 -46.20 -14.01
#